data_AF-A0A090WJV4-F1
#
_entry.id   AF-A0A090WJV4-F1
#
_cell.length_a   1.000
_cell.length_b   1.000
_cell.length_c   1.000
_cell.angle_alpha   90.00
_cell.angle_beta   90.00
_cell.angle_gamma   90.00
#
_symmetry.space_group_name_H-M   'P 1'
#
loop_
_entity.id
_entity.type
_entity.pdbx_description
1 polymer ?
#
loop_
_entity_poly.entity_id
_entity_poly.type
_entity_poly.pdbx_seq_one_letter_code
_entity_poly.pdbx_strand_id
1 'polypeptide(L)'
;MDGNPDVWSGIAPNLFPIIGALKNNTYTFDNNEYSLPKHGFVRHSNDLEITEQTENSITFKLTYNDELLKIYPFKFEFLSLIF
;
A
#
# COMPACT_ATOMS: atom_id res chain seq x y z
N MET A 1 16.91 7.49 -13.08
CA MET A 1 15.61 7.81 -13.70
C MET A 1 15.05 8.93 -12.84
N ASP A 2 15.26 10.17 -13.26
CA ASP A 2 15.40 11.29 -12.32
C ASP A 2 14.07 11.95 -11.94
N GLY A 3 12.98 11.18 -11.97
CA GLY A 3 11.66 11.63 -11.53
C GLY A 3 11.19 12.93 -12.19
N ASN A 4 11.58 13.19 -13.45
CA ASN A 4 11.19 14.41 -14.15
C ASN A 4 9.65 14.45 -14.30
N PRO A 5 8.95 15.38 -13.63
CA PRO A 5 7.49 15.44 -13.65
C PRO A 5 6.89 15.70 -15.04
N ASP A 6 7.68 16.25 -15.96
CA ASP A 6 7.25 16.54 -17.34
C ASP A 6 7.31 15.31 -18.27
N VAL A 7 7.98 14.22 -17.85
CA VAL A 7 8.18 13.00 -18.66
C VAL A 7 7.71 11.75 -17.92
N TRP A 8 8.18 11.54 -16.70
CA TRP A 8 7.76 10.49 -15.78
C TRP A 8 8.36 10.78 -14.39
N SER A 9 7.50 11.11 -13.42
CA SER A 9 7.88 11.43 -12.04
C SER A 9 8.28 10.21 -11.19
N GLY A 10 8.87 9.18 -11.81
CA GLY A 10 9.05 7.84 -11.23
C GLY A 10 9.66 7.82 -9.83
N ILE A 11 8.78 7.79 -8.83
CA ILE A 11 9.02 7.31 -7.47
C ILE A 11 8.47 5.90 -7.47
N ALA A 12 9.23 4.88 -7.07
CA ALA A 12 8.77 3.50 -7.01
C ALA A 12 7.82 3.34 -5.80
N PRO A 13 6.49 3.40 -5.97
CA PRO A 13 5.58 3.39 -4.83
C PRO A 13 5.32 1.94 -4.43
N ASN A 14 5.22 1.68 -3.12
CA ASN A 14 4.73 0.39 -2.64
C ASN A 14 3.24 0.24 -3.00
N LEU A 15 2.92 -0.82 -3.76
CA LEU A 15 1.56 -1.11 -4.23
C LEU A 15 1.01 -2.30 -3.46
N PHE A 16 0.06 -2.04 -2.57
CA PHE A 16 -0.58 -3.06 -1.74
C PHE A 16 -1.98 -2.59 -1.32
N PRO A 17 -3.00 -3.47 -1.33
CA PRO A 17 -2.92 -4.92 -1.59
C PRO A 17 -3.11 -5.31 -3.06
N ILE A 18 -3.31 -4.34 -3.96
CA ILE A 18 -3.56 -4.61 -5.39
C ILE A 18 -2.59 -3.86 -6.30
N ILE A 19 -2.38 -4.42 -7.49
CA ILE A 19 -1.65 -3.78 -8.59
C ILE A 19 -2.65 -3.46 -9.70
N GLY A 20 -2.60 -2.25 -10.25
CA GLY A 20 -3.54 -1.78 -11.27
C GLY A 20 -4.84 -1.26 -10.65
N ALA A 21 -5.94 -1.31 -11.41
CA ALA A 21 -7.26 -0.88 -11.00
C ALA A 21 -8.25 -2.05 -11.06
N LEU A 22 -9.22 -2.07 -10.14
CA LEU A 22 -10.34 -2.99 -10.20
C LEU A 22 -11.43 -2.43 -11.11
N LYS A 23 -12.22 -3.31 -11.74
CA LYS A 23 -13.44 -2.89 -12.43
C LYS A 23 -14.36 -2.20 -11.42
N ASN A 24 -14.84 -1.01 -11.74
CA ASN A 24 -15.65 -0.17 -10.85
C ASN A 24 -15.01 0.16 -9.49
N ASN A 25 -13.69 -0.03 -9.34
CA ASN A 25 -12.96 0.07 -8.06
C ASN A 25 -13.45 -0.91 -6.98
N THR A 26 -14.18 -1.99 -7.33
CA THR A 26 -14.71 -2.95 -6.36
C THR A 26 -14.24 -4.38 -6.59
N TYR A 27 -14.26 -5.17 -5.53
CA TYR A 27 -14.11 -6.63 -5.58
C TYR A 27 -15.07 -7.29 -4.58
N THR A 28 -15.35 -8.57 -4.77
CA THR A 28 -16.24 -9.35 -3.90
C THR A 28 -15.44 -10.37 -3.12
N PHE A 29 -15.68 -10.44 -1.81
CA PHE A 29 -15.14 -11.45 -0.92
C PHE A 29 -16.21 -11.86 0.10
N ASP A 30 -16.41 -13.16 0.34
CA ASP A 30 -17.45 -13.70 1.23
C ASP A 30 -18.84 -13.07 1.02
N ASN A 31 -19.27 -12.93 -0.24
CA ASN A 31 -20.53 -12.29 -0.66
C ASN A 31 -20.69 -10.80 -0.27
N ASN A 32 -19.62 -10.17 0.21
CA ASN A 32 -19.58 -8.73 0.49
C ASN A 32 -18.77 -8.00 -0.58
N GLU A 33 -19.21 -6.80 -0.95
CA GLU A 33 -18.50 -5.93 -1.88
C GLU A 33 -17.61 -4.95 -1.10
N TYR A 34 -16.37 -4.79 -1.58
CA TYR A 34 -15.37 -3.91 -0.99
C TYR A 34 -14.82 -2.97 -2.07
N SER A 35 -14.55 -1.72 -1.69
CA SER A 35 -13.98 -0.71 -2.59
C SER A 35 -12.50 -0.47 -2.29
N LEU A 36 -11.63 -0.53 -3.29
CA LEU A 36 -10.21 -0.24 -3.17
C LEU A 36 -9.74 0.78 -4.22
N PRO A 37 -8.88 1.73 -3.84
CA PRO A 37 -8.27 2.64 -4.80
C PRO A 37 -7.29 1.90 -5.72
N LYS A 38 -7.08 2.44 -6.92
CA LYS A 38 -6.04 1.97 -7.85
C LYS A 38 -4.68 1.90 -7.14
N HIS A 39 -4.00 0.76 -7.27
CA HIS A 39 -2.74 0.42 -6.60
C HIS A 39 -2.80 0.26 -5.07
N GLY A 40 -4.00 0.15 -4.51
CA GLY A 40 -4.19 -0.05 -3.09
C GLY A 40 -3.87 1.20 -2.26
N PHE A 41 -3.68 0.99 -0.95
CA PHE A 41 -3.70 2.08 0.04
C PHE A 41 -2.34 2.37 0.68
N VAL A 42 -1.35 1.48 0.62
CA VAL A 42 -0.07 1.66 1.35
C VAL A 42 0.64 2.96 0.99
N ARG A 43 0.69 3.33 -0.29
CA ARG A 43 1.34 4.57 -0.77
C ARG A 43 0.73 5.88 -0.26
N HIS A 44 -0.46 5.82 0.33
CA HIS A 44 -1.18 6.97 0.90
C HIS A 44 -1.42 6.81 2.40
N SER A 45 -0.84 5.79 3.03
CA SER A 45 -0.99 5.57 4.46
C SER A 45 -0.12 6.55 5.26
N ASN A 46 -0.71 7.16 6.27
CA ASN A 46 0.00 7.97 7.26
C ASN A 46 0.43 7.14 8.49
N ASP A 47 0.11 5.84 8.50
CA ASP A 47 0.28 4.95 9.65
C ASP A 47 1.51 4.01 9.48
N LEU A 48 2.42 4.35 8.56
CA LEU A 48 3.66 3.61 8.39
C LEU A 48 4.59 3.87 9.58
N GLU A 49 4.98 2.80 10.25
CA GLU A 49 5.92 2.82 11.38
C GLU A 49 7.29 2.32 10.93
N ILE A 50 8.36 2.81 11.57
CA ILE A 50 9.70 2.24 11.40
C ILE A 50 9.88 1.15 12.45
N THR A 51 10.15 -0.08 12.01
CA THR A 51 10.39 -1.21 12.93
C THR A 51 11.86 -1.53 13.11
N GLU A 52 12.69 -1.20 12.12
CA GLU A 52 14.13 -1.42 12.16
C GLU A 52 14.83 -0.34 11.33
N GLN A 53 15.98 0.12 11.82
CA GLN A 53 16.85 1.05 11.11
C GLN A 53 18.30 0.68 11.41
N THR A 54 19.10 0.50 10.36
CA THR A 54 20.55 0.30 10.44
C THR A 54 21.27 1.42 9.69
N GLU A 55 22.60 1.35 9.62
CA GLU A 55 23.40 2.29 8.82
C GLU A 55 23.03 2.26 7.33
N ASN A 56 22.66 1.08 6.81
CA ASN A 56 22.43 0.84 5.39
C ASN A 56 21.04 0.30 5.08
N SER A 57 20.08 0.43 6.02
CA SER A 57 18.72 -0.03 5.78
C SER A 57 17.69 0.61 6.70
N ILE A 58 16.43 0.59 6.25
CA ILE A 58 15.25 0.96 7.03
C ILE A 58 14.08 0.06 6.68
N THR A 59 13.35 -0.41 7.68
CA THR A 59 12.15 -1.24 7.53
C THR A 59 10.93 -0.44 7.96
N PHE A 60 10.00 -0.24 7.04
CA PHE A 60 8.67 0.31 7.31
C PHE A 60 7.66 -0.82 7.50
N LYS A 61 6.70 -0.62 8.40
CA LYS A 61 5.60 -1.53 8.68
C LYS A 61 4.26 -0.81 8.60
N LEU A 62 3.27 -1.46 8.00
CA LEU A 62 1.86 -1.12 8.16
C LEU A 62 1.10 -2.36 8.62
N THR A 63 0.37 -2.25 9.73
CA THR A 63 -0.51 -3.32 10.24
C THR A 63 -1.96 -2.96 9.98
N TYR A 64 -2.82 -3.97 9.84
CA TYR A 64 -4.26 -3.76 9.73
C TYR A 64 -4.80 -2.92 10.90
N ASN A 65 -5.82 -2.11 10.61
CA ASN A 65 -6.60 -1.38 11.59
C ASN A 65 -8.09 -1.44 11.21
N ASP A 66 -8.97 -0.92 12.07
CA ASP A 66 -10.42 -0.98 11.85
C ASP A 66 -10.89 -0.22 10.59
N GLU A 67 -10.13 0.77 10.12
CA GLU A 67 -10.45 1.49 8.88
C GLU A 67 -10.07 0.68 7.64
N LEU A 68 -8.88 0.08 7.65
CA LEU A 68 -8.40 -0.74 6.54
C LEU A 68 -9.19 -2.04 6.41
N LEU A 69 -9.67 -2.61 7.51
CA LEU A 69 -10.53 -3.81 7.49
C LEU A 69 -11.90 -3.55 6.82
N LYS A 70 -12.37 -2.30 6.73
CA LYS A 70 -13.60 -1.94 6.00
C LYS A 70 -13.45 -2.06 4.49
N ILE A 71 -12.23 -1.92 3.97
CA ILE A 71 -11.93 -1.94 2.52
C ILE A 71 -11.11 -3.16 2.10
N TYR A 72 -10.48 -3.85 3.05
CA TYR A 72 -9.68 -5.05 2.86
C TYR A 72 -9.80 -5.95 4.10
N PRO A 73 -10.75 -6.91 4.12
CA PRO A 73 -11.19 -7.64 5.31
C PRO A 73 -10.21 -8.77 5.72
N PHE A 74 -8.92 -8.53 5.58
CA PHE A 74 -7.85 -9.45 5.94
C PHE A 74 -6.97 -8.80 6.98
N LYS A 75 -6.71 -9.51 8.08
CA LYS A 75 -5.66 -9.12 9.00
C LYS A 75 -4.31 -9.28 8.29
N PHE A 76 -3.55 -8.20 8.17
CA PHE A 76 -2.27 -8.18 7.48
C PHE A 76 -1.21 -7.43 8.28
N GLU A 77 0.04 -7.78 7.99
CA GLU A 77 1.22 -6.97 8.30
C GLU A 77 2.00 -6.82 6.99
N PHE A 78 2.25 -5.58 6.59
CA PHE A 78 3.03 -5.22 5.41
C PHE A 78 4.38 -4.70 5.87
N LEU A 79 5.48 -5.29 5.37
CA LEU A 79 6.85 -4.86 5.64
C LEU A 79 7.52 -4.41 4.34
N SER A 80 8.16 -3.25 4.36
CA SER A 80 8.95 -2.71 3.26
C SER A 80 10.35 -2.39 3.74
N LEU A 81 11.32 -3.19 3.30
CA LEU A 81 12.74 -2.99 3.55
C LEU A 81 13.36 -2.16 2.42
N ILE A 82 14.06 -1.10 2.81
CA ILE A 82 14.80 -0.22 1.92
C ILE A 82 16.28 -0.28 2.32
N PHE A 83 17.18 -0.31 1.34
CA PHE A 83 18.64 -0.28 1.50
C PHE A 83 19.23 0.97 0.84
#